data_AF-M3TDM0-F1
#
_entry.id   AF-M3TDM0-F1
#
_cell.length_a   1.000
_cell.length_b   1.000
_cell.length_c   1.000
_cell.angle_alpha   90.00
_cell.angle_beta   90.00
_cell.angle_gamma   90.00
#
_symmetry.space_group_name_H-M   'P 1'
#
loop_
_entity.id
_entity.type
_entity.pdbx_description
1 polymer ?
#
loop_
_entity_poly.entity_id
_entity_poly.type
_entity_poly.pdbx_seq_one_letter_code
_entity_poly.pdbx_strand_id
1 'polypeptide(L)'
;MQEAEEILFGSLHNCGVVIPKGIDTLKGIISESGVFYNLTTQILKIIDQQKYGIFTDSIPKQTSEKVRVCAKQASIIKEMGFNEPIGYHQILYPKTTDVTNILNFLMKHIPDDLSTNKSIRNSISKTLYDIVHNMNDEKKRRIPPQTPIRQKDINQRKRVNSILQKILQKKVEEQNDVIAEMKSNAKTQVRKEIIKKEENEEEEKKEEDVMVAVELKESKNEKKIRLESELDEIVKERQQVEDILQKIKTRIEKVEDYINEGKNELKEMIKEKEELMKKQKTLERQKIIREKVKDIDANDKDEYIEKLEELKQSEMNKLEGLKQKWTLYEDEMKKEVQENEKKNN
;
A
#
# COMPACT_ATOMS: atom_id res chain seq x y z
N MET A 1 -30.03 11.14 6.65
CA MET A 1 -29.20 10.01 6.19
C MET A 1 -28.20 10.45 5.13
N GLN A 2 -28.61 11.15 4.06
CA GLN A 2 -27.71 11.61 3.00
C GLN A 2 -26.59 12.54 3.46
N GLU A 3 -26.89 13.58 4.25
CA GLU A 3 -25.86 14.53 4.76
C GLU A 3 -24.73 13.84 5.53
N ALA A 4 -25.08 12.78 6.28
CA ALA A 4 -24.14 12.05 7.09
C ALA A 4 -23.20 11.17 6.25
N GLU A 5 -23.74 10.57 5.20
CA GLU A 5 -22.96 9.80 4.22
C GLU A 5 -22.09 10.74 3.37
N GLU A 6 -22.61 11.89 2.95
CA GLU A 6 -21.88 12.92 2.20
C GLU A 6 -20.65 13.45 2.96
N ILE A 7 -20.78 13.69 4.28
CA ILE A 7 -19.64 14.09 5.13
C ILE A 7 -18.59 12.98 5.21
N LEU A 8 -19.00 11.71 5.31
CA LEU A 8 -18.08 10.57 5.30
C LEU A 8 -17.33 10.48 3.98
N PHE A 9 -18.04 10.55 2.85
CA PHE A 9 -17.45 10.47 1.52
C PHE A 9 -16.54 11.66 1.22
N GLY A 10 -16.95 12.88 1.60
CA GLY A 10 -16.10 14.07 1.49
C GLY A 10 -14.82 13.95 2.32
N SER A 11 -14.90 13.31 3.49
CA SER A 11 -13.72 13.07 4.33
C SER A 11 -12.80 11.98 3.78
N LEU A 12 -13.36 10.91 3.23
CA LEU A 12 -12.60 9.86 2.55
C LEU A 12 -11.85 10.43 1.35
N HIS A 13 -12.51 11.28 0.55
CA HIS A 13 -11.90 11.99 -0.57
C HIS A 13 -10.76 12.90 -0.10
N ASN A 14 -10.95 13.65 1.00
CA ASN A 14 -9.90 14.51 1.57
C ASN A 14 -8.70 13.72 2.10
N CYS A 15 -8.88 12.47 2.52
CA CYS A 15 -7.80 11.56 2.89
C CYS A 15 -7.13 10.88 1.69
N GLY A 16 -7.53 11.18 0.45
CA GLY A 16 -6.96 10.62 -0.76
C GLY A 16 -7.52 9.25 -1.16
N VAL A 17 -8.66 8.85 -0.60
CA VAL A 17 -9.34 7.60 -0.99
C VAL A 17 -10.17 7.84 -2.25
N VAL A 18 -9.91 7.05 -3.30
CA VAL A 18 -10.65 7.10 -4.56
C VAL A 18 -11.86 6.18 -4.48
N ILE A 19 -13.05 6.78 -4.55
CA ILE A 19 -14.33 6.09 -4.61
C ILE A 19 -14.75 5.93 -6.08
N PRO A 20 -15.18 4.74 -6.53
CA PRO A 20 -15.66 4.55 -7.91
C PRO A 20 -16.84 5.46 -8.27
N LYS A 21 -16.90 5.91 -9.53
CA LYS A 21 -17.94 6.83 -10.03
C LYS A 21 -19.32 6.17 -9.94
N GLY A 22 -20.27 6.84 -9.29
CA GLY A 22 -21.65 6.37 -9.14
C GLY A 22 -21.99 5.77 -7.77
N ILE A 23 -21.05 5.78 -6.82
CA ILE A 23 -21.25 5.29 -5.44
C ILE A 23 -21.25 6.46 -4.46
N ASP A 24 -22.42 7.03 -4.24
CA ASP A 24 -22.59 8.18 -3.33
C ASP A 24 -23.29 7.78 -2.02
N THR A 25 -23.55 6.48 -1.82
CA THR A 25 -24.27 5.96 -0.65
C THR A 25 -23.59 4.74 -0.03
N LEU A 26 -23.76 4.53 1.27
CA LEU A 26 -23.29 3.32 1.98
C LEU A 26 -23.89 2.04 1.37
N LYS A 27 -25.12 2.14 0.85
CA LYS A 27 -25.77 1.03 0.15
C LYS A 27 -25.07 0.67 -1.16
N GLY A 28 -24.52 1.65 -1.88
CA GLY A 28 -23.71 1.41 -3.08
C GLY A 28 -22.43 0.64 -2.77
N ILE A 29 -21.75 0.97 -1.66
CA ILE A 29 -20.55 0.24 -1.20
C ILE A 29 -20.86 -1.23 -0.89
N ILE A 30 -22.03 -1.50 -0.30
CA ILE A 30 -22.45 -2.87 0.05
C ILE A 30 -22.91 -3.65 -1.19
N SER A 31 -23.58 -2.97 -2.13
CA SER A 31 -24.19 -3.60 -3.30
C SER A 31 -23.15 -3.99 -4.36
N GLU A 32 -22.06 -3.22 -4.49
CA GLU A 32 -20.99 -3.55 -5.41
C GLU A 32 -19.92 -4.45 -4.76
N SER A 33 -19.77 -5.65 -5.33
CA SER A 33 -18.81 -6.63 -4.86
C SER A 33 -17.37 -6.13 -5.02
N GLY A 34 -16.64 -6.02 -3.89
CA GLY A 34 -15.23 -5.67 -3.87
C GLY A 34 -14.92 -4.19 -3.66
N VAL A 35 -15.92 -3.30 -3.69
CA VAL A 35 -15.70 -1.86 -3.41
C VAL A 35 -15.25 -1.63 -1.98
N PHE A 36 -15.91 -2.28 -1.02
CA PHE A 36 -15.52 -2.19 0.38
C PHE A 36 -14.10 -2.71 0.65
N TYR A 37 -13.72 -3.80 -0.01
CA TYR A 37 -12.36 -4.35 0.04
C TYR A 37 -11.31 -3.35 -0.49
N ASN A 38 -11.62 -2.69 -1.61
CA ASN A 38 -10.74 -1.70 -2.21
C ASN A 38 -10.60 -0.46 -1.31
N LEU A 39 -11.71 0.04 -0.76
CA LEU A 39 -11.71 1.20 0.13
C LEU A 39 -10.87 0.95 1.39
N THR A 40 -11.11 -0.18 2.05
CA THR A 40 -10.37 -0.55 3.27
C THR A 40 -8.89 -0.81 2.96
N THR A 41 -8.57 -1.31 1.78
CA THR A 41 -7.17 -1.50 1.32
C THR A 41 -6.48 -0.17 1.06
N GLN A 42 -7.15 0.78 0.39
CA GLN A 42 -6.63 2.13 0.16
C GLN A 42 -6.35 2.85 1.49
N ILE A 43 -7.28 2.77 2.46
CA ILE A 43 -7.08 3.38 3.77
C ILE A 43 -5.89 2.73 4.51
N LEU A 44 -5.75 1.40 4.46
CA LEU A 44 -4.59 0.72 5.05
C LEU A 44 -3.27 1.17 4.39
N LYS A 45 -3.23 1.34 3.06
CA LYS A 45 -2.05 1.87 2.36
C LYS A 45 -1.71 3.31 2.75
N ILE A 46 -2.72 4.14 3.03
CA ILE A 46 -2.52 5.51 3.53
C ILE A 46 -1.95 5.50 4.96
N ILE A 47 -2.36 4.56 5.81
CA ILE A 47 -1.84 4.42 7.18
C ILE A 47 -0.36 4.03 7.16
N ASP A 48 -0.02 2.99 6.39
CA ASP A 48 1.37 2.54 6.25
C ASP A 48 1.57 1.77 4.93
N GLN A 49 2.10 2.46 3.94
CA GLN A 49 2.34 1.90 2.61
C GLN A 49 3.38 0.77 2.64
N GLN A 50 4.37 0.83 3.52
CA GLN A 50 5.46 -0.16 3.59
C GLN A 50 4.94 -1.49 4.16
N LYS A 51 4.06 -1.42 5.16
CA LYS A 51 3.49 -2.60 5.81
C LYS A 51 2.32 -3.21 5.03
N TYR A 52 1.50 -2.38 4.37
CA TYR A 52 0.24 -2.81 3.76
C TYR A 52 0.23 -2.79 2.23
N GLY A 53 1.36 -2.49 1.58
CA GLY A 53 1.53 -2.56 0.12
C GLY A 53 1.36 -3.95 -0.51
N ILE A 54 1.23 -5.00 0.31
CA ILE A 54 1.03 -6.40 -0.12
C ILE A 54 -0.37 -6.63 -0.73
N PHE A 55 -1.32 -5.74 -0.47
CA PHE A 55 -2.69 -5.86 -0.98
C PHE A 55 -2.84 -5.26 -2.38
N THR A 56 -3.53 -5.97 -3.26
CA THR A 56 -3.89 -5.51 -4.60
C THR A 56 -5.08 -4.55 -4.53
N ASP A 57 -5.13 -3.58 -5.44
CA ASP A 57 -6.21 -2.56 -5.50
C ASP A 57 -7.55 -3.10 -6.03
N SER A 58 -7.63 -4.39 -6.30
CA SER A 58 -8.83 -5.10 -6.71
C SER A 58 -8.91 -6.45 -6.02
N ILE A 59 -10.13 -6.88 -5.69
CA ILE A 59 -10.36 -8.21 -5.16
C ILE A 59 -10.08 -9.28 -6.23
N PRO A 60 -9.37 -10.39 -5.90
CA PRO A 60 -9.10 -11.47 -6.86
C PRO A 60 -10.38 -12.07 -7.45
N LYS A 61 -10.34 -12.59 -8.68
CA LYS A 61 -11.52 -13.23 -9.30
C LYS A 61 -11.82 -14.61 -8.72
N GLN A 62 -10.79 -15.35 -8.31
CA GLN A 62 -10.92 -16.71 -7.78
C GLN A 62 -11.45 -16.73 -6.34
N THR A 63 -12.48 -17.54 -6.06
CA THR A 63 -13.17 -17.59 -4.77
C THR A 63 -12.26 -17.93 -3.59
N SER A 64 -11.32 -18.87 -3.76
CA SER A 64 -10.35 -19.25 -2.72
C SER A 64 -9.41 -18.10 -2.36
N GLU A 65 -8.92 -17.39 -3.38
CA GLU A 65 -8.05 -16.23 -3.21
C GLU A 65 -8.79 -15.05 -2.57
N LYS A 66 -10.06 -14.81 -2.95
CA LYS A 66 -10.94 -13.81 -2.30
C LYS A 66 -11.00 -14.03 -0.80
N VAL A 67 -11.33 -15.25 -0.38
CA VAL A 67 -11.44 -15.60 1.05
C VAL A 67 -10.10 -15.40 1.75
N ARG A 68 -8.99 -15.85 1.15
CA ARG A 68 -7.65 -15.71 1.73
C ARG A 68 -7.26 -14.25 1.93
N VAL A 69 -7.47 -13.41 0.92
CA VAL A 69 -7.07 -11.99 0.95
C VAL A 69 -7.94 -11.20 1.93
N CYS A 70 -9.26 -11.40 1.93
CA CYS A 70 -10.16 -10.78 2.90
C CYS A 70 -9.91 -11.27 4.33
N ALA A 71 -9.59 -12.56 4.52
CA ALA A 71 -9.22 -13.08 5.84
C ALA A 71 -7.94 -12.41 6.36
N LYS A 72 -6.93 -12.26 5.50
CA LYS A 72 -5.68 -11.58 5.85
C LYS A 72 -5.91 -10.12 6.22
N GLN A 73 -6.74 -9.41 5.47
CA GLN A 73 -7.11 -8.03 5.77
C GLN A 73 -7.87 -7.92 7.11
N ALA A 74 -8.82 -8.81 7.37
CA ALA A 74 -9.53 -8.88 8.64
C ALA A 74 -8.60 -9.13 9.83
N SER A 75 -7.62 -10.04 9.68
CA SER A 75 -6.62 -10.30 10.72
C SER A 75 -5.78 -9.07 11.04
N ILE A 76 -5.35 -8.31 10.03
CA ILE A 76 -4.59 -7.08 10.23
C ILE A 76 -5.41 -6.04 10.98
N ILE A 77 -6.67 -5.83 10.60
CA ILE A 77 -7.57 -4.88 11.27
C ILE A 77 -7.79 -5.31 12.74
N LYS A 78 -7.89 -6.63 12.98
CA LYS A 78 -8.00 -7.18 14.33
C LYS A 78 -6.71 -6.95 15.15
N GLU A 79 -5.54 -7.16 14.56
CA GLU A 79 -4.23 -6.92 15.19
C GLU A 79 -4.01 -5.45 15.52
N MET A 80 -4.60 -4.53 14.76
CA MET A 80 -4.60 -3.09 15.07
C MET A 80 -5.43 -2.73 16.32
N GLY A 81 -6.19 -3.68 16.87
CA GLY A 81 -6.99 -3.47 18.08
C GLY A 81 -8.49 -3.24 17.83
N PHE A 82 -9.03 -3.75 16.72
CA PHE A 82 -10.47 -3.68 16.48
C PHE A 82 -11.24 -4.56 17.48
N ASN A 83 -12.18 -3.95 18.22
CA ASN A 83 -12.85 -4.58 19.35
C ASN A 83 -13.95 -5.57 18.97
N GLU A 84 -14.47 -5.52 17.74
CA GLU A 84 -15.56 -6.37 17.27
C GLU A 84 -15.04 -7.61 16.53
N PRO A 85 -15.83 -8.70 16.49
CA PRO A 85 -15.43 -9.91 15.78
C PRO A 85 -15.41 -9.66 14.26
N ILE A 86 -14.20 -9.46 13.73
CA ILE A 86 -13.95 -9.30 12.29
C ILE A 86 -13.35 -10.57 11.69
N GLY A 87 -13.85 -10.94 10.51
CA GLY A 87 -13.38 -12.04 9.68
C GLY A 87 -13.59 -11.73 8.20
N TYR A 88 -13.31 -12.71 7.33
CA TYR A 88 -13.43 -12.50 5.89
C TYR A 88 -14.86 -12.17 5.44
N HIS A 89 -15.88 -12.68 6.15
CA HIS A 89 -17.28 -12.41 5.83
C HIS A 89 -17.65 -10.94 5.96
N GLN A 90 -17.14 -10.25 6.97
CA GLN A 90 -17.42 -8.82 7.20
C GLN A 90 -16.80 -7.92 6.13
N ILE A 91 -15.80 -8.41 5.41
CA ILE A 91 -15.15 -7.67 4.31
C ILE A 91 -15.76 -8.07 2.96
N LEU A 92 -16.08 -9.35 2.77
CA LEU A 92 -16.60 -9.88 1.51
C LEU A 92 -18.11 -9.61 1.33
N TYR A 93 -18.86 -9.62 2.44
CA TYR A 93 -20.31 -9.43 2.50
C TYR A 93 -20.65 -8.48 3.65
N PRO A 94 -20.18 -7.22 3.57
CA PRO A 94 -20.33 -6.28 4.67
C PRO A 94 -21.81 -5.92 4.88
N LYS A 95 -22.23 -5.84 6.14
CA LYS A 95 -23.51 -5.17 6.49
C LYS A 95 -23.23 -3.69 6.71
N THR A 96 -24.30 -2.88 6.73
CA THR A 96 -24.19 -1.44 7.01
C THR A 96 -23.41 -1.15 8.30
N THR A 97 -23.68 -1.91 9.37
CA THR A 97 -22.96 -1.78 10.64
C THR A 97 -21.47 -2.10 10.53
N ASP A 98 -21.12 -3.11 9.73
CA ASP A 98 -19.73 -3.54 9.56
C ASP A 98 -18.96 -2.47 8.78
N VAL A 99 -19.55 -1.93 7.71
CA VAL A 99 -18.96 -0.83 6.92
C VAL A 99 -18.68 0.38 7.81
N THR A 100 -19.66 0.82 8.59
CA THR A 100 -19.52 2.02 9.42
C THR A 100 -18.50 1.83 10.54
N ASN A 101 -18.51 0.67 11.21
CA ASN A 101 -17.62 0.41 12.34
C ASN A 101 -16.17 0.26 11.90
N ILE A 102 -15.94 -0.47 10.80
CA ILE A 102 -14.60 -0.71 10.26
C ILE A 102 -14.03 0.59 9.67
N LEU A 103 -14.81 1.35 8.88
CA LEU A 103 -14.34 2.63 8.35
C LEU A 103 -14.03 3.63 9.49
N ASN A 104 -14.90 3.75 10.49
CA ASN A 104 -14.64 4.60 11.66
C ASN A 104 -13.33 4.25 12.35
N PHE A 105 -13.09 2.95 12.55
CA PHE A 105 -11.88 2.48 13.19
C PHE A 105 -10.65 2.84 12.35
N LEU A 106 -10.66 2.52 11.06
CA LEU A 106 -9.53 2.78 10.17
C LEU A 106 -9.24 4.28 10.05
N MET A 107 -10.26 5.13 9.96
CA MET A 107 -10.10 6.60 9.90
C MET A 107 -9.46 7.18 11.17
N LYS A 108 -9.63 6.54 12.33
CA LYS A 108 -8.93 6.95 13.57
C LYS A 108 -7.44 6.65 13.56
N HIS A 109 -7.01 5.69 12.75
CA HIS A 109 -5.61 5.29 12.63
C HIS A 109 -4.85 6.01 11.51
N ILE A 110 -5.52 6.87 10.72
CA ILE A 110 -4.85 7.70 9.70
C ILE A 110 -4.01 8.78 10.39
N PRO A 111 -2.71 8.93 10.04
CA PRO A 111 -1.82 9.95 10.60
C PRO A 111 -2.38 11.37 10.48
N ASP A 112 -2.16 12.18 11.52
CA ASP A 112 -2.66 13.57 11.62
C ASP A 112 -2.12 14.48 10.50
N ASP A 113 -0.94 14.19 9.95
CA ASP A 113 -0.29 14.99 8.90
C ASP A 113 -0.96 14.86 7.52
N LEU A 114 -1.75 13.80 7.30
CA LEU A 114 -2.51 13.53 6.06
C LEU A 114 -4.00 13.82 6.23
N SER A 115 -4.48 13.83 7.47
CA SER A 115 -5.85 14.19 7.84
C SER A 115 -5.92 15.71 8.05
N THR A 116 -6.25 16.47 7.01
CA THR A 116 -6.59 17.89 7.22
C THR A 116 -7.73 17.99 8.24
N ASN A 117 -7.41 18.44 9.46
CA ASN A 117 -8.29 18.72 10.61
C ASN A 117 -8.74 17.53 11.48
N LYS A 118 -8.28 17.53 12.74
CA LYS A 118 -8.85 16.83 13.91
C LYS A 118 -10.37 17.05 14.07
N SER A 119 -10.89 18.17 13.56
CA SER A 119 -12.31 18.51 13.49
C SER A 119 -13.12 17.60 12.53
N ILE A 120 -12.50 17.19 11.42
CA ILE A 120 -13.12 16.31 10.41
C ILE A 120 -13.23 14.87 10.96
N ARG A 121 -12.19 14.35 11.64
CA ARG A 121 -12.23 13.03 12.27
C ARG A 121 -13.33 12.88 13.35
N ASN A 122 -13.49 13.92 14.17
CA ASN A 122 -14.51 13.94 15.23
C ASN A 122 -15.93 14.10 14.68
N SER A 123 -16.11 14.85 13.60
CA SER A 123 -17.40 14.94 12.92
C SER A 123 -17.77 13.61 12.28
N ILE A 124 -16.88 12.97 11.52
CA ILE A 124 -17.13 11.63 10.93
C ILE A 124 -17.54 10.58 11.97
N SER A 125 -16.81 10.50 13.10
CA SER A 125 -17.11 9.52 14.15
C SER A 125 -18.51 9.73 14.74
N LYS A 126 -18.95 11.00 14.86
CA LYS A 126 -20.29 11.36 15.33
C LYS A 126 -21.35 11.07 14.27
N THR A 127 -21.08 11.45 13.03
CA THR A 127 -21.93 11.25 11.87
C THR A 127 -22.23 9.76 11.62
N LEU A 128 -21.22 8.90 11.70
CA LEU A 128 -21.39 7.45 11.55
C LEU A 128 -22.10 6.81 12.75
N TYR A 129 -21.87 7.32 13.96
CA TYR A 129 -22.61 6.91 15.15
C TYR A 129 -24.10 7.25 15.01
N ASP A 130 -24.43 8.45 14.52
CA ASP A 130 -25.79 8.91 14.28
C ASP A 130 -26.50 8.11 13.18
N ILE A 131 -25.79 7.67 12.13
CA ILE A 131 -26.35 6.77 11.10
C ILE A 131 -26.76 5.43 11.73
N VAL A 132 -25.88 4.82 12.53
CA VAL A 132 -26.14 3.51 13.15
C VAL A 132 -27.27 3.58 14.19
N HIS A 133 -27.35 4.68 14.94
CA HIS A 133 -28.35 4.84 16.01
C HIS A 133 -29.71 5.29 15.47
N ASN A 134 -29.77 6.15 14.45
CA ASN A 134 -31.03 6.53 13.82
C ASN A 134 -31.68 5.39 13.01
N MET A 135 -30.92 4.40 12.53
CA MET A 135 -31.50 3.18 11.94
C MET A 135 -32.22 2.28 12.96
N ASN A 136 -31.97 2.45 14.26
CA ASN A 136 -32.55 1.62 15.32
C ASN A 136 -33.79 2.21 15.98
N ASP A 137 -34.09 3.50 15.77
CA ASP A 137 -35.26 4.14 16.41
C ASP A 137 -36.60 3.77 15.76
N GLU A 138 -36.63 3.35 14.50
CA GLU A 138 -37.85 2.82 13.87
C GLU A 138 -38.22 1.38 14.34
N LYS A 139 -37.35 0.68 15.07
CA LYS A 139 -37.59 -0.69 15.58
C LYS A 139 -37.72 -0.79 17.09
N LYS A 140 -38.01 0.30 17.81
CA LYS A 140 -38.41 0.25 19.23
C LYS A 140 -39.87 -0.18 19.38
N ARG A 141 -40.17 -1.44 19.06
CA ARG A 141 -41.25 -2.20 19.72
C ARG A 141 -40.63 -3.38 20.48
N ARG A 142 -40.48 -3.18 21.78
CA ARG A 142 -40.37 -4.16 22.89
C ARG A 142 -39.52 -5.41 22.60
N ILE A 143 -38.24 -5.37 22.93
CA ILE A 143 -37.46 -6.58 23.25
C ILE A 143 -37.36 -6.64 24.78
N PRO A 144 -37.81 -7.73 25.45
CA PRO A 144 -37.67 -7.88 26.89
C PRO A 144 -36.21 -8.18 27.27
N PRO A 145 -35.82 -8.01 28.55
CA PRO A 145 -34.43 -8.12 28.97
C PRO A 145 -33.87 -9.50 28.65
N GLN A 146 -32.63 -9.57 28.13
CA GLN A 146 -31.92 -10.81 27.89
C GLN A 146 -31.85 -11.63 29.18
N THR A 147 -32.38 -12.85 29.14
CA THR A 147 -32.25 -13.81 30.23
C THR A 147 -30.85 -14.45 30.23
N PRO A 148 -30.32 -14.84 31.41
CA PRO A 148 -29.00 -15.46 31.51
C PRO A 148 -28.96 -16.79 30.73
N ILE A 149 -27.92 -16.96 29.91
CA ILE A 149 -27.66 -18.18 29.14
C ILE A 149 -27.60 -19.39 30.09
N ARG A 150 -28.46 -20.39 29.88
CA ARG A 150 -28.53 -21.59 30.72
C ARG A 150 -27.28 -22.44 30.52
N GLN A 151 -26.67 -22.94 31.60
CA GLN A 151 -25.44 -23.77 31.59
C GLN A 151 -25.51 -25.02 30.69
N LYS A 152 -26.72 -25.50 30.34
CA LYS A 152 -26.92 -26.57 29.34
C LYS A 152 -26.41 -26.19 27.94
N ASP A 153 -26.52 -24.92 27.54
CA ASP A 153 -26.10 -24.45 26.20
C ASP A 153 -24.57 -24.33 26.09
N ILE A 154 -23.90 -24.02 27.19
CA ILE A 154 -22.44 -24.00 27.28
C ILE A 154 -21.87 -25.42 27.17
N ASN A 155 -22.50 -26.40 27.81
CA ASN A 155 -22.07 -27.80 27.76
C ASN A 155 -22.32 -28.44 26.39
N GLN A 156 -23.39 -28.07 25.69
CA GLN A 156 -23.61 -28.49 24.30
C GLN A 156 -22.55 -27.90 23.37
N ARG A 157 -22.20 -26.61 23.49
CA ARG A 157 -21.11 -26.01 22.69
C ARG A 157 -19.76 -26.68 22.93
N LYS A 158 -19.43 -27.03 24.18
CA LYS A 158 -18.19 -27.77 24.49
C LYS A 158 -18.18 -29.17 23.87
N ARG A 159 -19.32 -29.86 23.83
CA ARG A 159 -19.46 -31.19 23.24
C ARG A 159 -19.36 -31.17 21.70
N VAL A 160 -19.91 -30.14 21.06
CA VAL A 160 -19.78 -29.94 19.61
C VAL A 160 -18.32 -29.62 19.23
N ASN A 161 -17.63 -28.78 20.00
CA ASN A 161 -16.21 -28.48 19.77
C ASN A 161 -15.30 -29.70 19.95
N SER A 162 -15.58 -30.59 20.92
CA SER A 162 -14.77 -31.80 21.10
C SER A 162 -14.98 -32.83 19.98
N ILE A 163 -16.18 -32.90 19.41
CA ILE A 163 -16.46 -33.75 18.24
C ILE A 163 -15.73 -33.21 17.00
N LEU A 164 -15.76 -31.88 16.77
CA LEU A 164 -15.06 -31.25 15.64
C LEU A 164 -13.55 -31.46 15.71
N GLN A 165 -12.95 -31.35 16.90
CA GLN A 165 -11.53 -31.64 17.12
C GLN A 165 -11.17 -33.10 16.79
N LYS A 166 -12.01 -34.07 17.20
CA LYS A 166 -11.79 -35.49 16.87
C LYS A 166 -11.90 -35.77 15.36
N ILE A 167 -12.81 -35.11 14.66
CA ILE A 167 -12.97 -35.26 13.21
C ILE A 167 -11.74 -34.67 12.48
N LEU A 168 -11.24 -33.53 12.93
CA LEU A 168 -10.01 -32.93 12.38
C LEU A 168 -8.79 -33.82 12.61
N GLN A 169 -8.64 -34.39 13.80
CA GLN A 169 -7.51 -35.27 14.13
C GLN A 169 -7.52 -36.53 13.25
N LYS A 170 -8.70 -37.16 13.09
CA LYS A 170 -8.86 -38.35 12.26
C LYS A 170 -8.55 -38.08 10.78
N LYS A 171 -8.93 -36.90 10.28
CA LYS A 171 -8.64 -36.51 8.88
C LYS A 171 -7.16 -36.22 8.64
N VAL A 172 -6.43 -35.75 9.66
CA VAL A 172 -4.98 -35.56 9.59
C VAL A 172 -4.25 -36.91 9.65
N GLU A 173 -4.71 -37.85 10.47
CA GLU A 173 -4.18 -39.22 10.53
C GLU A 173 -4.38 -39.96 9.19
N GLU A 174 -5.58 -39.91 8.61
CA GLU A 174 -5.86 -40.49 7.29
C GLU A 174 -4.98 -39.90 6.17
N GLN A 175 -4.65 -38.61 6.23
CA GLN A 175 -3.73 -37.99 5.26
C GLN A 175 -2.27 -38.41 5.47
N ASN A 176 -1.85 -38.65 6.72
CA ASN A 176 -0.49 -39.09 7.02
C ASN A 176 -0.25 -40.55 6.62
N ASP A 177 -1.26 -41.42 6.74
CA ASP A 177 -1.18 -42.82 6.32
C ASP A 177 -1.01 -42.93 4.79
N VAL A 178 -1.74 -42.12 4.02
CA VAL A 178 -1.59 -42.05 2.55
C VAL A 178 -0.18 -41.57 2.15
N ILE A 179 0.38 -40.59 2.86
CA ILE A 179 1.74 -40.10 2.61
C ILE A 179 2.80 -41.16 2.96
N ALA A 180 2.58 -41.94 4.03
CA ALA A 180 3.48 -43.03 4.41
C ALA A 180 3.46 -44.17 3.38
N GLU A 181 2.28 -44.52 2.86
CA GLU A 181 2.12 -45.54 1.81
C GLU A 181 2.77 -45.10 0.49
N MET A 182 2.61 -43.84 0.09
CA MET A 182 3.29 -43.26 -1.07
C MET A 182 4.83 -43.31 -0.94
N LYS A 183 5.38 -43.02 0.25
CA LYS A 183 6.82 -43.09 0.50
C LYS A 183 7.36 -44.53 0.50
N SER A 184 6.57 -45.49 0.98
CA SER A 184 6.90 -46.92 0.94
C SER A 184 6.96 -47.44 -0.50
N ASN A 185 5.98 -47.09 -1.33
CA ASN A 185 5.93 -47.48 -2.73
C ASN A 185 7.07 -46.87 -3.56
N ALA A 186 7.42 -45.60 -3.33
CA ALA A 186 8.55 -44.96 -3.98
C ALA A 186 9.89 -45.63 -3.63
N LYS A 187 10.12 -45.98 -2.35
CA LYS A 187 11.33 -46.72 -1.93
C LYS A 187 11.41 -48.11 -2.55
N THR A 188 10.28 -48.79 -2.72
CA THR A 188 10.22 -50.13 -3.29
C THR A 188 10.46 -50.14 -4.80
N GLN A 189 10.00 -49.11 -5.52
CA GLN A 189 10.28 -48.93 -6.94
C GLN A 189 11.77 -48.62 -7.20
N VAL A 190 12.37 -47.72 -6.41
CA VAL A 190 13.80 -47.41 -6.51
C VAL A 190 14.68 -48.63 -6.20
N ARG A 191 14.30 -49.47 -5.24
CA ARG A 191 15.03 -50.72 -4.93
C ARG A 191 14.95 -51.76 -6.06
N LYS A 192 13.81 -51.85 -6.75
CA LYS A 192 13.62 -52.76 -7.89
C LYS A 192 14.40 -52.33 -9.13
N GLU A 193 14.62 -51.02 -9.33
CA GLU A 193 15.46 -50.52 -10.43
C GLU A 193 16.96 -50.67 -10.16
N ILE A 194 17.39 -50.66 -8.90
CA ILE A 194 18.79 -50.89 -8.51
C ILE A 194 19.14 -52.39 -8.64
N ILE A 195 18.28 -53.29 -8.19
CA ILE A 195 18.51 -54.75 -8.30
C ILE A 195 18.55 -55.20 -9.78
N LYS A 196 17.70 -54.63 -10.65
CA LYS A 196 17.75 -54.88 -12.11
C LYS A 196 19.03 -54.38 -12.79
N LYS A 197 19.78 -53.46 -12.17
CA LYS A 197 21.08 -53.01 -12.68
C LYS A 197 22.24 -53.85 -12.17
N GLU A 198 22.09 -54.51 -11.01
CA GLU A 198 23.13 -55.34 -10.40
C GLU A 198 23.09 -56.81 -10.86
N GLU A 199 21.92 -57.35 -11.25
CA GLU A 199 21.80 -58.75 -11.74
C GLU A 199 22.25 -58.95 -13.21
N ASN A 200 22.54 -57.89 -13.96
CA ASN A 200 22.96 -57.98 -15.38
C ASN A 200 24.48 -57.96 -15.60
N GLU A 201 25.31 -57.91 -14.54
CA GLU A 201 26.78 -57.83 -14.66
C GLU A 201 27.53 -59.12 -14.30
N GLU A 202 26.85 -60.20 -13.87
CA GLU A 202 27.51 -61.47 -13.54
C GLU A 202 26.80 -62.69 -14.15
N GLU A 203 26.86 -62.85 -15.48
CA GLU A 203 26.95 -64.20 -16.07
C GLU A 203 27.39 -64.15 -17.54
N GLU A 204 28.11 -65.21 -17.95
CA GLU A 204 28.54 -65.57 -19.30
C GLU A 204 29.85 -64.99 -19.88
N LYS A 205 30.94 -65.63 -19.46
CA LYS A 205 32.08 -65.94 -20.34
C LYS A 205 31.80 -67.23 -21.12
N LYS A 206 31.67 -67.12 -22.45
CA LYS A 206 32.40 -67.85 -23.52
C LYS A 206 31.53 -68.06 -24.77
N GLU A 207 32.13 -67.72 -25.91
CA GLU A 207 31.76 -68.10 -27.29
C GLU A 207 30.50 -67.44 -27.91
N GLU A 208 30.62 -66.18 -28.38
CA GLU A 208 29.89 -65.65 -29.56
C GLU A 208 30.34 -64.20 -29.93
N ASP A 209 31.55 -64.07 -30.49
CA ASP A 209 32.28 -62.78 -30.59
C ASP A 209 31.90 -61.85 -31.77
N VAL A 210 30.79 -62.10 -32.49
CA VAL A 210 30.38 -61.25 -33.64
C VAL A 210 28.96 -60.69 -33.50
N MET A 211 28.02 -61.44 -32.92
CA MET A 211 26.62 -61.01 -32.79
C MET A 211 26.42 -60.01 -31.65
N VAL A 212 27.10 -60.23 -30.51
CA VAL A 212 27.08 -59.36 -29.33
C VAL A 212 27.68 -57.97 -29.61
N ALA A 213 28.68 -57.89 -30.50
CA ALA A 213 29.31 -56.62 -30.88
C ALA A 213 28.41 -55.74 -31.78
N VAL A 214 27.49 -56.34 -32.53
CA VAL A 214 26.49 -55.64 -33.34
C VAL A 214 25.39 -55.10 -32.44
N GLU A 215 24.83 -55.91 -31.55
CA GLU A 215 23.80 -55.49 -30.59
C GLU A 215 24.31 -54.39 -29.62
N LEU A 216 25.56 -54.48 -29.17
CA LEU A 216 26.19 -53.43 -28.36
C LEU A 216 26.40 -52.13 -29.13
N LYS A 217 26.68 -52.18 -30.45
CA LYS A 217 26.79 -51.00 -31.30
C LYS A 217 25.42 -50.38 -31.57
N GLU A 218 24.41 -51.19 -31.82
CA GLU A 218 23.03 -50.75 -32.02
C GLU A 218 22.47 -50.09 -30.74
N SER A 219 22.67 -50.69 -29.58
CA SER A 219 22.28 -50.11 -28.28
C SER A 219 23.01 -48.80 -27.97
N LYS A 220 24.30 -48.69 -28.31
CA LYS A 220 25.05 -47.42 -28.18
C LYS A 220 24.54 -46.36 -29.16
N ASN A 221 24.17 -46.74 -30.37
CA ASN A 221 23.62 -45.84 -31.37
C ASN A 221 22.24 -45.31 -30.95
N GLU A 222 21.38 -46.18 -30.39
CA GLU A 222 20.08 -45.77 -29.83
C GLU A 222 20.24 -44.81 -28.65
N LYS A 223 21.17 -45.07 -27.72
CA LYS A 223 21.47 -44.14 -26.62
C LYS A 223 21.96 -42.79 -27.13
N LYS A 224 22.81 -42.80 -28.16
CA LYS A 224 23.31 -41.57 -28.79
C LYS A 224 22.18 -40.76 -29.42
N ILE A 225 21.27 -41.41 -30.17
CA ILE A 225 20.11 -40.77 -30.79
C ILE A 225 19.18 -40.16 -29.73
N ARG A 226 18.96 -40.86 -28.60
CA ARG A 226 18.15 -40.34 -27.48
C ARG A 226 18.78 -39.10 -26.85
N LEU A 227 20.09 -39.14 -26.59
CA LEU A 227 20.81 -37.99 -26.03
C LEU A 227 20.85 -36.80 -27.00
N GLU A 228 20.95 -37.03 -28.31
CA GLU A 228 20.85 -35.97 -29.33
C GLU A 228 19.45 -35.35 -29.35
N SER A 229 18.39 -36.16 -29.22
CA SER A 229 17.02 -35.66 -29.11
C SER A 229 16.79 -34.84 -27.83
N GLU A 230 17.28 -35.30 -26.68
CA GLU A 230 17.20 -34.58 -25.40
C GLU A 230 17.98 -33.26 -25.47
N LEU A 231 19.14 -33.25 -26.14
CA LEU A 231 19.92 -32.03 -26.35
C LEU A 231 19.17 -31.02 -27.23
N ASP A 232 18.52 -31.47 -28.30
CA ASP A 232 17.70 -30.62 -29.16
C ASP A 232 16.49 -30.01 -28.43
N GLU A 233 15.87 -30.77 -27.52
CA GLU A 233 14.80 -30.26 -26.65
C GLU A 233 15.31 -29.19 -25.69
N ILE A 234 16.45 -29.43 -25.01
CA ILE A 234 17.08 -28.45 -24.11
C ILE A 234 17.48 -27.18 -24.87
N VAL A 235 17.99 -27.30 -26.10
CA VAL A 235 18.35 -26.13 -26.93
C VAL A 235 17.10 -25.31 -27.29
N LYS A 236 15.98 -25.96 -27.60
CA LYS A 236 14.70 -25.26 -27.86
C LYS A 236 14.18 -24.56 -26.62
N GLU A 237 14.21 -25.21 -25.46
CA GLU A 237 13.82 -24.61 -24.18
C GLU A 237 14.70 -23.39 -23.85
N ARG A 238 16.02 -23.51 -24.04
CA ARG A 238 16.94 -22.39 -23.84
C ARG A 238 16.60 -21.20 -24.74
N GLN A 239 16.30 -21.43 -26.02
CA GLN A 239 15.92 -20.35 -26.95
C GLN A 239 14.63 -19.66 -26.50
N GLN A 240 13.62 -20.43 -26.04
CA GLN A 240 12.38 -19.85 -25.52
C GLN A 240 12.62 -18.99 -24.28
N VAL A 241 13.50 -19.42 -23.37
CA VAL A 241 13.89 -18.64 -22.19
C VAL A 241 14.61 -17.35 -22.61
N GLU A 242 15.52 -17.41 -23.57
CA GLU A 242 16.26 -16.26 -24.10
C GLU A 242 15.29 -15.21 -24.71
N ASP A 243 14.29 -15.66 -25.46
CA ASP A 243 13.25 -14.80 -26.04
C ASP A 243 12.38 -14.13 -24.96
N ILE A 244 12.02 -14.88 -23.91
CA ILE A 244 11.28 -14.33 -22.76
C ILE A 244 12.12 -13.29 -22.03
N LEU A 245 13.41 -13.57 -21.82
CA LEU A 245 14.34 -12.66 -21.16
C LEU A 245 14.48 -11.35 -21.94
N GLN A 246 14.50 -11.41 -23.27
CA GLN A 246 14.54 -10.22 -24.12
C GLN A 246 13.23 -9.39 -24.04
N LYS A 247 12.07 -10.06 -23.97
CA LYS A 247 10.78 -9.39 -23.73
C LYS A 247 10.72 -8.72 -22.37
N ILE A 248 11.31 -9.33 -21.34
CA ILE A 248 11.38 -8.73 -20.00
C ILE A 248 12.30 -7.50 -20.02
N LYS A 249 13.48 -7.58 -20.64
CA LYS A 249 14.42 -6.45 -20.76
C LYS A 249 13.78 -5.23 -21.41
N THR A 250 13.16 -5.41 -22.58
CA THR A 250 12.47 -4.30 -23.28
C THR A 250 11.30 -3.71 -22.48
N ARG A 251 10.67 -4.50 -21.61
CA ARG A 251 9.60 -4.02 -20.73
C ARG A 251 10.16 -3.27 -19.50
N ILE A 252 11.33 -3.65 -19.01
CA ILE A 252 12.05 -2.91 -17.96
C ILE A 252 12.46 -1.54 -18.49
N GLU A 253 13.06 -1.47 -19.68
CA GLU A 253 13.45 -0.19 -20.31
C GLU A 253 12.26 0.77 -20.43
N LYS A 254 11.10 0.29 -20.90
CA LYS A 254 9.87 1.10 -20.94
C LYS A 254 9.43 1.61 -19.57
N VAL A 255 9.56 0.80 -18.53
CA VAL A 255 9.22 1.21 -17.16
C VAL A 255 10.19 2.27 -16.65
N GLU A 256 11.48 2.14 -16.97
CA GLU A 256 12.50 3.14 -16.64
C GLU A 256 12.21 4.48 -17.31
N ASP A 257 11.78 4.48 -18.57
CA ASP A 257 11.36 5.69 -19.29
C ASP A 257 10.17 6.36 -18.58
N TYR A 258 9.12 5.62 -18.22
CA TYR A 258 7.98 6.17 -17.47
C TYR A 258 8.38 6.72 -16.09
N ILE A 259 9.32 6.08 -15.40
CA ILE A 259 9.85 6.58 -14.13
C ILE A 259 10.60 7.89 -14.34
N ASN A 260 11.37 8.00 -15.42
CA ASN A 260 12.12 9.22 -15.74
C ASN A 260 11.19 10.38 -16.14
N GLU A 261 10.14 10.11 -16.90
CA GLU A 261 9.07 11.08 -17.19
C GLU A 261 8.40 11.57 -15.91
N GLY A 262 7.93 10.67 -15.05
CA GLY A 262 7.29 11.05 -13.78
C GLY A 262 8.22 11.81 -12.83
N LYS A 263 9.54 11.52 -12.84
CA LYS A 263 10.53 12.30 -12.08
C LYS A 263 10.66 13.73 -12.61
N ASN A 264 10.54 13.94 -13.92
CA ASN A 264 10.61 15.27 -14.52
C ASN A 264 9.35 16.08 -14.19
N GLU A 265 8.17 15.48 -14.32
CA GLU A 265 6.90 16.10 -13.92
C GLU A 265 6.91 16.51 -12.44
N LEU A 266 7.42 15.63 -11.57
CA LEU A 266 7.54 15.94 -10.14
C LEU A 266 8.47 17.14 -9.88
N LYS A 267 9.58 17.25 -10.61
CA LYS A 267 10.48 18.41 -10.51
C LYS A 267 9.79 19.70 -10.94
N GLU A 268 8.96 19.66 -11.98
CA GLU A 268 8.19 20.82 -12.45
C GLU A 268 7.13 21.24 -11.41
N MET A 269 6.37 20.29 -10.86
CA MET A 269 5.40 20.57 -9.81
C MET A 269 6.04 21.17 -8.55
N ILE A 270 7.25 20.73 -8.18
CA ILE A 270 7.98 21.32 -7.05
C ILE A 270 8.33 22.78 -7.32
N LYS A 271 8.84 23.09 -8.52
CA LYS A 271 9.14 24.48 -8.92
C LYS A 271 7.87 25.35 -8.89
N GLU A 272 6.77 24.85 -9.45
CA GLU A 272 5.49 25.57 -9.47
C GLU A 272 4.98 25.84 -8.03
N LYS A 273 5.06 24.84 -7.15
CA LYS A 273 4.70 24.98 -5.74
C LYS A 273 5.54 26.05 -5.03
N GLU A 274 6.85 26.11 -5.30
CA GLU A 274 7.73 27.15 -4.74
C GLU A 274 7.35 28.55 -5.21
N GLU A 275 6.98 28.71 -6.48
CA GLU A 275 6.51 29.98 -7.03
C GLU A 275 5.17 30.40 -6.42
N LEU A 276 4.22 29.48 -6.28
CA LEU A 276 2.94 29.73 -5.63
C LEU A 276 3.12 30.13 -4.16
N MET A 277 4.03 29.46 -3.44
CA MET A 277 4.38 29.83 -2.06
C MET A 277 4.94 31.25 -1.96
N LYS A 278 5.79 31.67 -2.91
CA LYS A 278 6.29 33.05 -2.97
C LYS A 278 5.14 34.04 -3.21
N LYS A 279 4.26 33.76 -4.17
CA LYS A 279 3.08 34.59 -4.47
C LYS A 279 2.14 34.69 -3.27
N GLN A 280 1.89 33.59 -2.57
CA GLN A 280 1.05 33.58 -1.36
C GLN A 280 1.63 34.45 -0.25
N LYS A 281 2.95 34.36 0.01
CA LYS A 281 3.62 35.23 0.98
C LYS A 281 3.49 36.71 0.62
N THR A 282 3.61 37.06 -0.66
CA THR A 282 3.41 38.46 -1.10
C THR A 282 1.99 38.94 -0.93
N LEU A 283 1.00 38.09 -1.24
CA LEU A 283 -0.42 38.41 -1.08
C LEU A 283 -0.77 38.62 0.40
N GLU A 284 -0.24 37.77 1.29
CA GLU A 284 -0.50 37.89 2.73
C GLU A 284 0.11 39.18 3.31
N ARG A 285 1.32 39.54 2.88
CA ARG A 285 1.91 40.85 3.19
C ARG A 285 1.02 42.00 2.71
N GLN A 286 0.49 41.92 1.49
CA GLN A 286 -0.41 42.95 0.96
C GLN A 286 -1.73 43.04 1.74
N LYS A 287 -2.30 41.91 2.19
CA LYS A 287 -3.50 41.92 3.04
C LYS A 287 -3.25 42.60 4.37
N ILE A 288 -2.16 42.25 5.05
CA ILE A 288 -1.77 42.87 6.33
C ILE A 288 -1.62 44.40 6.15
N ILE A 289 -0.99 44.84 5.05
CA ILE A 289 -0.85 46.27 4.75
C ILE A 289 -2.24 46.91 4.53
N ARG A 290 -3.12 46.28 3.73
CA ARG A 290 -4.47 46.82 3.47
C ARG A 290 -5.33 46.89 4.72
N GLU A 291 -5.22 45.92 5.62
CA GLU A 291 -5.92 45.90 6.90
C GLU A 291 -5.46 47.05 7.79
N LYS A 292 -4.14 47.21 7.96
CA LYS A 292 -3.56 48.37 8.68
C LYS A 292 -3.95 49.73 8.09
N VAL A 293 -4.18 49.81 6.78
CA VAL A 293 -4.60 51.05 6.11
C VAL A 293 -6.10 51.33 6.26
N LYS A 294 -6.94 50.30 6.43
CA LYS A 294 -8.39 50.45 6.64
C LYS A 294 -8.73 50.99 8.03
N ASP A 295 -7.89 50.70 9.02
CA ASP A 295 -8.06 51.17 10.40
C ASP A 295 -7.63 52.64 10.61
N ILE A 296 -7.17 53.32 9.55
CA ILE A 296 -6.85 54.76 9.59
C ILE A 296 -8.13 55.53 9.30
N ASP A 297 -8.77 56.02 10.35
CA ASP A 297 -9.97 56.84 10.27
C ASP A 297 -9.70 58.14 9.49
N ALA A 298 -10.70 58.67 8.78
CA ALA A 298 -10.51 59.76 7.82
C ALA A 298 -10.04 61.10 8.45
N ASN A 299 -10.12 61.22 9.78
CA ASN A 299 -9.64 62.36 10.56
C ASN A 299 -8.18 62.25 11.02
N ASP A 300 -7.58 61.04 10.97
CA ASP A 300 -6.19 60.77 11.39
C ASP A 300 -5.26 60.54 10.19
N LYS A 301 -5.76 60.73 8.96
CA LYS A 301 -4.97 60.56 7.74
C LYS A 301 -3.76 61.49 7.70
N ASP A 302 -3.93 62.74 8.11
CA ASP A 302 -2.83 63.71 8.08
C ASP A 302 -1.78 63.39 9.15
N GLU A 303 -2.20 62.97 10.36
CA GLU A 303 -1.28 62.52 11.42
C GLU A 303 -0.56 61.21 11.05
N TYR A 304 -1.24 60.30 10.34
CA TYR A 304 -0.64 59.07 9.85
C TYR A 304 0.30 59.31 8.66
N ILE A 305 -0.04 60.24 7.76
CA ILE A 305 0.83 60.68 6.67
C ILE A 305 2.09 61.33 7.24
N GLU A 306 1.97 62.20 8.25
CA GLU A 306 3.11 62.82 8.92
C GLU A 306 4.01 61.77 9.59
N LYS A 307 3.43 60.80 10.33
CA LYS A 307 4.20 59.68 10.90
C LYS A 307 4.88 58.80 9.83
N LEU A 308 4.24 58.59 8.68
CA LEU A 308 4.84 57.86 7.56
C LEU A 308 5.99 58.65 6.91
N GLU A 309 5.86 59.97 6.80
CA GLU A 309 6.91 60.85 6.29
C GLU A 309 8.12 60.90 7.24
N GLU A 310 7.89 60.97 8.56
CA GLU A 310 8.93 60.86 9.57
C GLU A 310 9.66 59.50 9.51
N LEU A 311 8.91 58.40 9.39
CA LEU A 311 9.47 57.06 9.25
C LEU A 311 10.32 56.95 7.98
N LYS A 312 9.79 57.43 6.85
CA LYS A 312 10.50 57.49 5.57
C LYS A 312 11.78 58.31 5.67
N GLN A 313 11.74 59.47 6.32
CA GLN A 313 12.92 60.32 6.50
C GLN A 313 13.95 59.65 7.40
N SER A 314 13.51 58.96 8.46
CA SER A 314 14.40 58.20 9.34
C SER A 314 15.10 57.05 8.62
N GLU A 315 14.40 56.34 7.73
CA GLU A 315 14.99 55.28 6.91
C GLU A 315 15.92 55.82 5.83
N MET A 316 15.56 56.94 5.19
CA MET A 316 16.45 57.65 4.27
C MET A 316 17.76 58.05 4.94
N ASN A 317 17.70 58.61 6.15
CA ASN A 317 18.88 58.99 6.92
C ASN A 317 19.75 57.76 7.30
N LYS A 318 19.12 56.62 7.65
CA LYS A 318 19.84 55.36 7.90
C LYS A 318 20.53 54.85 6.63
N LEU A 319 19.86 54.95 5.48
CA LEU A 319 20.39 54.55 4.18
C LEU A 319 21.57 55.46 3.76
N GLU A 320 21.46 56.77 4.01
CA GLU A 320 22.52 57.75 3.81
C GLU A 320 23.75 57.40 4.66
N GLY A 321 23.54 57.08 5.95
CA GLY A 321 24.61 56.65 6.85
C GLY A 321 25.26 55.33 6.43
N LEU A 322 24.49 54.38 5.91
CA LEU A 322 25.03 53.14 5.34
C LEU A 322 25.83 53.39 4.06
N LYS A 323 25.37 54.29 3.18
CA LYS A 323 26.12 54.70 2.00
C LYS A 323 27.44 55.36 2.38
N GLN A 324 27.45 56.26 3.36
CA GLN A 324 28.68 56.90 3.85
C GLN A 324 29.66 55.90 4.45
N LYS A 325 29.17 54.91 5.22
CA LYS A 325 30.01 53.81 5.72
C LYS A 325 30.58 52.96 4.60
N TRP A 326 29.77 52.69 3.57
CA TRP A 326 30.22 51.94 2.40
C TRP A 326 31.31 52.69 1.63
N THR A 327 31.15 54.00 1.41
CA THR A 327 32.17 54.82 0.73
C THR A 327 33.45 54.92 1.54
N LEU A 328 33.37 55.05 2.87
CA LEU A 328 34.54 55.03 3.74
C LEU A 328 35.30 53.70 3.64
N TYR A 329 34.57 52.59 3.69
CA TYR A 329 35.16 51.26 3.53
C TYR A 329 35.79 51.07 2.13
N GLU A 330 35.14 51.58 1.09
CA GLU A 330 35.66 51.54 -0.28
C GLU A 330 36.95 52.39 -0.43
N ASP A 331 37.01 53.55 0.23
CA ASP A 331 38.20 54.41 0.25
C ASP A 331 39.35 53.81 1.08
N GLU A 332 39.05 53.15 2.19
CA GLU A 332 40.02 52.38 2.98
C GLU A 332 40.61 51.22 2.16
N MET A 333 39.75 50.44 1.50
CA MET A 333 40.19 49.36 0.61
C MET A 333 41.07 49.89 -0.55
N LYS A 334 40.72 51.04 -1.15
CA LYS A 334 41.55 51.68 -2.19
C LYS A 334 42.92 52.13 -1.67
N LYS A 335 42.99 52.65 -0.43
CA LYS A 335 44.26 53.02 0.21
C LYS A 335 45.11 51.80 0.52
N GLU A 336 44.54 50.71 1.03
CA GLU A 336 45.26 49.46 1.26
C GLU A 336 45.83 48.86 -0.02
N VAL A 337 45.07 48.90 -1.11
CA VAL A 337 45.54 48.45 -2.44
C VAL A 337 46.72 49.32 -2.90
N GLN A 338 46.62 50.66 -2.80
CA GLN A 338 47.72 51.56 -3.18
C GLN A 338 48.96 51.43 -2.29
N GLU A 339 48.81 51.16 -0.99
CA GLU A 339 49.94 50.90 -0.08
C GLU A 339 50.62 49.57 -0.39
N ASN A 340 49.86 48.54 -0.77
CA ASN A 340 50.41 47.26 -1.18
C ASN A 340 51.11 47.34 -2.55
N GLU A 341 50.60 48.14 -3.48
CA GLU A 341 51.27 48.43 -4.76
C GLU A 341 52.58 49.22 -4.57
N LYS A 342 52.64 50.15 -3.61
CA LYS A 342 53.88 50.88 -3.27
C LYS A 342 54.93 50.05 -2.52
N LYS A 343 54.53 48.97 -1.85
CA LYS A 343 55.46 48.03 -1.19
C LYS A 343 56.03 46.97 -2.14
N ASN A 344 55.40 46.78 -3.29
CA ASN A 344 55.80 45.79 -4.31
C ASN A 344 56.56 46.40 -5.51
N ASN A 345 56.80 47.71 -5.51
CA ASN A 345 57.76 48.42 -6.37
C ASN A 345 58.94 48.88 -5.51
#